data_AF-A0A257LEK4-F1
#
_entry.id   AF-A0A257LEK4-F1
#
_cell.length_a   1.000
_cell.length_b   1.000
_cell.length_c   1.000
_cell.angle_alpha   90.00
_cell.angle_beta   90.00
_cell.angle_gamma   90.00
#
_symmetry.space_group_name_H-M   'P 1'
#
loop_
_entity.id
_entity.type
_entity.pdbx_description
1 polymer ?
#
loop_
_entity_poly.entity_id
_entity_poly.type
_entity_poly.pdbx_seq_one_letter_code
_entity_poly.pdbx_strand_id
1 'polypeptide(L)'
;MILADVGQNTIEEVDRVVLGGNYGWAVKEGDFLFNRATGQVTLRSPGDPSGLIDPIKGTLATLEYDHGDGISITGGFVYRGDDISALYGKYVFGDLALTRLTNGVRLDGRLFYADLVTGEIKEFLIPQFSNNRLPGGLTVHGFGEGADGELYALATNTSANGTGGIVYRIAAVPEPSQWAMFMLGALGLSGLLRRCR
;
A
#
# COMPACT_ATOMS: atom_id res chain seq x y z
N MET A 1 -16.02 7.37 6.03
CA MET A 1 -15.45 6.02 5.77
C MET A 1 -14.42 6.15 4.67
N ILE A 2 -13.34 5.38 4.70
CA ILE A 2 -12.36 5.28 3.61
C ILE A 2 -12.58 3.93 2.94
N LEU A 3 -12.60 3.90 1.61
CA LEU A 3 -12.88 2.69 0.84
C LEU A 3 -11.89 2.61 -0.31
N ALA A 4 -11.52 1.39 -0.69
CA ALA A 4 -10.72 1.11 -1.88
C ALA A 4 -11.60 0.52 -2.96
N ASP A 5 -11.42 0.93 -4.21
CA ASP A 5 -12.15 0.40 -5.37
C ASP A 5 -11.16 -0.11 -6.44
N VAL A 6 -11.51 -1.25 -7.02
CA VAL A 6 -10.74 -1.92 -8.06
C VAL A 6 -11.31 -1.52 -9.40
N GLY A 7 -10.53 -0.76 -10.17
CA GLY A 7 -10.91 -0.41 -11.53
C GLY A 7 -11.00 -1.62 -12.43
N GLN A 8 -11.66 -1.46 -13.58
CA GLN A 8 -11.85 -2.57 -14.49
C GLN A 8 -10.53 -3.03 -15.11
N ASN A 9 -9.65 -2.10 -15.49
CA ASN A 9 -8.51 -2.42 -16.35
C ASN A 9 -7.24 -1.59 -16.10
N THR A 10 -7.29 -0.46 -15.41
CA THR A 10 -6.17 0.48 -15.39
C THR A 10 -5.91 1.12 -14.05
N ILE A 11 -6.93 1.61 -13.33
CA ILE A 11 -6.73 2.45 -12.15
C ILE A 11 -7.38 1.84 -10.91
N GLU A 12 -6.59 1.73 -9.85
CA GLU A 12 -7.06 1.42 -8.51
C GLU A 12 -7.21 2.73 -7.72
N GLU A 13 -8.25 2.87 -6.90
CA GLU A 13 -8.55 4.15 -6.22
C GLU A 13 -8.93 4.01 -4.74
N VAL A 14 -8.80 5.13 -4.02
CA VAL A 14 -9.21 5.26 -2.62
C VAL A 14 -10.13 6.47 -2.43
N ASP A 15 -11.34 6.20 -1.93
CA ASP A 15 -12.42 7.17 -1.76
C ASP A 15 -12.71 7.53 -0.33
N ARG A 16 -13.21 8.75 -0.17
CA ARG A 16 -13.90 9.17 1.06
C ARG A 16 -15.40 9.02 0.86
N VAL A 17 -15.95 7.96 1.44
CA VAL A 17 -17.36 7.67 1.25
C VAL A 17 -18.25 8.65 2.01
N VAL A 18 -19.17 9.27 1.27
CA VAL A 18 -20.27 10.10 1.73
C VAL A 18 -21.61 9.45 1.40
N LEU A 19 -22.62 9.71 2.25
CA LEU A 19 -23.96 9.15 2.07
C LEU A 19 -24.57 9.64 0.76
N GLY A 20 -25.00 8.70 -0.10
CA GLY A 20 -25.59 8.99 -1.40
C GLY A 20 -24.60 9.42 -2.49
N GLY A 21 -23.29 9.30 -2.23
CA GLY A 21 -22.25 9.64 -3.21
C GLY A 21 -22.26 8.72 -4.45
N ASN A 22 -21.89 9.29 -5.59
CA ASN A 22 -21.69 8.58 -6.84
C ASN A 22 -20.22 8.71 -7.27
N TYR A 23 -19.46 7.62 -7.21
CA TYR A 23 -18.00 7.59 -7.46
C TYR A 23 -17.66 7.36 -8.94
N GLY A 24 -18.65 7.47 -9.82
CA GLY A 24 -18.42 7.65 -11.25
C GLY A 24 -18.37 6.38 -12.08
N TRP A 25 -18.21 5.18 -11.52
CA TRP A 25 -18.30 3.95 -12.29
C TRP A 25 -19.67 3.81 -12.99
N ALA A 26 -19.78 3.51 -14.30
CA ALA A 26 -18.73 3.14 -15.26
C ALA A 26 -18.39 4.27 -16.26
N VAL A 27 -18.57 5.52 -15.87
CA VAL A 27 -18.15 6.73 -16.62
C VAL A 27 -16.70 7.07 -16.30
N LYS A 28 -16.23 6.76 -15.10
CA LYS A 28 -14.86 7.01 -14.62
C LYS A 28 -14.20 5.76 -14.06
N GLU A 29 -12.87 5.79 -14.04
CA GLU A 29 -11.98 4.87 -13.32
C GLU A 29 -10.83 5.74 -12.80
N GLY A 30 -10.71 5.92 -11.49
CA GLY A 30 -9.95 7.05 -10.95
C GLY A 30 -10.61 8.38 -11.28
N ASP A 31 -9.79 9.42 -11.39
CA ASP A 31 -10.24 10.71 -11.92
C ASP A 31 -10.21 10.81 -13.47
N PHE A 32 -10.06 9.69 -14.17
CA PHE A 32 -10.06 9.59 -15.63
C PHE A 32 -11.43 9.19 -16.18
N LEU A 33 -11.75 9.67 -17.39
CA LEU A 33 -12.92 9.18 -18.15
C LEU A 33 -12.65 7.77 -18.67
N PHE A 34 -13.63 6.88 -18.54
CA PHE A 34 -13.55 5.48 -18.95
C PHE A 34 -14.40 5.17 -20.18
N ASN A 35 -13.80 4.54 -21.19
CA ASN A 35 -14.51 4.05 -22.36
C ASN A 35 -14.82 2.56 -22.23
N ARG A 36 -16.07 2.23 -21.93
CA ARG A 36 -16.54 0.84 -21.76
C ARG A 36 -16.44 -0.02 -23.02
N ALA A 37 -16.43 0.59 -24.21
CA ALA A 37 -16.35 -0.16 -25.47
C ALA A 37 -14.92 -0.66 -25.73
N THR A 38 -13.91 0.13 -25.35
CA THR A 38 -12.49 -0.24 -25.49
C THR A 38 -11.91 -0.82 -24.22
N GLY A 39 -12.54 -0.58 -23.06
CA GLY A 39 -12.04 -0.95 -21.76
C GLY A 39 -10.84 -0.11 -21.32
N GLN A 40 -10.74 1.14 -21.77
CA GLN A 40 -9.57 1.99 -21.50
C GLN A 40 -9.98 3.33 -20.89
N VAL A 41 -9.15 3.81 -19.97
CA VAL A 41 -9.17 5.21 -19.55
C VAL A 41 -8.71 6.12 -20.69
N THR A 42 -9.17 7.37 -20.68
CA THR A 42 -8.90 8.35 -21.73
C THR A 42 -8.35 9.65 -21.15
N LEU A 43 -9.13 10.73 -21.13
CA LEU A 43 -8.73 12.02 -20.58
C LEU A 43 -8.84 12.01 -19.05
N ARG A 44 -7.83 12.57 -18.39
CA ARG A 44 -7.89 12.93 -16.97
C ARG A 44 -8.85 14.10 -16.77
N SER A 45 -9.90 13.91 -15.98
CA SER A 45 -11.06 14.82 -15.93
C SER A 45 -11.58 15.01 -14.50
N PRO A 46 -10.76 15.51 -13.55
CA PRO A 46 -11.20 15.70 -12.17
C PRO A 46 -12.33 16.74 -12.08
N GLY A 47 -13.35 16.44 -11.28
CA GLY A 47 -14.56 17.25 -11.08
C GLY A 47 -15.62 17.10 -12.17
N ASP A 48 -15.34 16.35 -13.23
CA ASP A 48 -16.19 16.22 -14.40
C ASP A 48 -16.42 14.74 -14.81
N PRO A 49 -17.65 14.37 -15.23
CA PRO A 49 -18.88 15.16 -15.21
C PRO A 49 -19.34 15.57 -13.79
N SER A 50 -20.02 16.72 -13.70
CA SER A 50 -20.55 17.23 -12.44
C SER A 50 -21.46 16.24 -11.72
N GLY A 51 -21.32 16.13 -10.40
CA GLY A 51 -22.12 15.23 -9.57
C GLY A 51 -21.50 13.84 -9.37
N LEU A 52 -20.35 13.58 -10.00
CA LEU A 52 -19.48 12.46 -9.64
C LEU A 52 -18.45 12.91 -8.59
N ILE A 53 -18.01 11.95 -7.79
CA ILE A 53 -17.00 12.13 -6.74
C ILE A 53 -15.74 11.42 -7.22
N ASP A 54 -14.65 12.16 -7.30
CA ASP A 54 -13.32 11.61 -7.58
C ASP A 54 -12.71 10.98 -6.31
N PRO A 55 -11.65 10.18 -6.48
CA PRO A 55 -10.85 9.70 -5.37
C PRO A 55 -10.32 10.85 -4.50
N ILE A 56 -9.85 10.51 -3.30
CA ILE A 56 -9.35 11.51 -2.36
C ILE A 56 -8.23 12.35 -3.01
N LYS A 57 -8.54 13.62 -3.27
CA LYS A 57 -7.58 14.62 -3.74
C LYS A 57 -6.87 15.27 -2.56
N GLY A 58 -5.57 15.05 -2.46
CA GLY A 58 -4.72 15.73 -1.50
C GLY A 58 -4.02 16.95 -2.10
N THR A 59 -3.22 17.63 -1.27
CA THR A 59 -2.50 18.84 -1.66
C THR A 59 -1.40 18.60 -2.71
N LEU A 60 -0.92 17.36 -2.84
CA LEU A 60 0.17 16.99 -3.74
C LEU A 60 -0.27 16.02 -4.84
N ALA A 61 -1.17 15.08 -4.54
CA ALA A 61 -1.57 14.02 -5.46
C ALA A 61 -3.03 13.58 -5.25
N THR A 62 -3.50 12.66 -6.09
CA THR A 62 -4.79 11.96 -5.95
C THR A 62 -4.48 10.54 -5.47
N LEU A 63 -5.27 9.98 -4.55
CA LEU A 63 -5.10 8.60 -4.09
C LEU A 63 -5.63 7.59 -5.11
N GLU A 64 -4.87 7.44 -6.18
CA GLU A 64 -5.08 6.51 -7.28
C GLU A 64 -3.71 6.02 -7.81
N TYR A 65 -3.64 4.82 -8.38
CA TYR A 65 -2.44 4.29 -9.03
C TYR A 65 -2.79 3.31 -10.16
N ASP A 66 -1.85 3.07 -11.06
CA ASP A 66 -2.07 2.21 -12.23
C ASP A 66 -1.50 0.79 -12.08
N HIS A 67 -1.67 -0.03 -13.12
CA HIS A 67 -1.19 -1.41 -13.10
C HIS A 67 0.34 -1.58 -13.23
N GLY A 68 1.09 -0.48 -13.28
CA GLY A 68 2.53 -0.46 -13.03
C GLY A 68 2.87 -0.60 -11.54
N ASP A 69 1.93 -0.25 -10.65
CA ASP A 69 2.11 -0.31 -9.20
C ASP A 69 1.32 -1.43 -8.50
N GLY A 70 0.27 -1.96 -9.11
CA GLY A 70 -0.46 -3.11 -8.56
C GLY A 70 -1.39 -3.73 -9.59
N ILE A 71 -2.28 -4.64 -9.19
CA ILE A 71 -3.28 -5.22 -10.09
C ILE A 71 -4.68 -5.16 -9.48
N SER A 72 -4.78 -5.09 -8.16
CA SER A 72 -6.06 -5.07 -7.46
C SER A 72 -5.86 -4.61 -6.03
N ILE A 73 -6.31 -3.39 -5.74
CA ILE A 73 -6.31 -2.87 -4.38
C ILE A 73 -7.17 -3.77 -3.49
N THR A 74 -6.62 -4.21 -2.38
CA THR A 74 -7.31 -5.08 -1.41
C THR A 74 -8.08 -4.26 -0.37
N GLY A 75 -7.69 -3.01 -0.17
CA GLY A 75 -8.17 -2.14 0.91
C GLY A 75 -7.39 -2.33 2.22
N GLY A 76 -7.88 -1.72 3.30
CA GLY A 76 -7.22 -1.76 4.60
C GLY A 76 -7.86 -0.83 5.62
N PHE A 77 -7.05 -0.25 6.50
CA PHE A 77 -7.49 0.50 7.68
C PHE A 77 -6.74 1.82 7.82
N VAL A 78 -7.38 2.82 8.43
CA VAL A 78 -6.63 4.01 8.85
C VAL A 78 -5.93 3.70 10.17
N TYR A 79 -4.61 3.79 10.21
CA TYR A 79 -3.82 3.38 11.37
C TYR A 79 -4.10 4.26 12.59
N ARG A 80 -4.39 3.63 13.73
CA ARG A 80 -4.73 4.26 15.02
C ARG A 80 -3.92 3.72 16.19
N GLY A 81 -3.04 2.75 15.94
CA GLY A 81 -2.09 2.26 16.92
C GLY A 81 -1.07 3.31 17.33
N ASP A 82 -0.38 3.03 18.43
CA ASP A 82 0.57 3.93 19.06
C ASP A 82 2.03 3.54 18.78
N ASP A 83 2.29 2.30 18.32
CA ASP A 83 3.66 1.79 18.12
C ASP A 83 4.38 2.46 16.94
N ILE A 84 3.63 2.92 15.93
CA ILE A 84 4.17 3.52 14.71
C ILE A 84 3.58 4.92 14.51
N SER A 85 4.00 5.85 15.35
CA SER A 85 3.52 7.26 15.31
C SER A 85 3.55 7.90 13.92
N ALA A 86 4.52 7.56 13.07
CA ALA A 86 4.63 8.06 11.70
C ALA A 86 3.47 7.62 10.78
N LEU A 87 2.74 6.55 11.12
CA LEU A 87 1.56 6.08 10.40
C LEU A 87 0.24 6.61 10.96
N TYR A 88 0.24 7.24 12.13
CA TYR A 88 -1.00 7.70 12.76
C TYR A 88 -1.79 8.62 11.81
N GLY A 89 -3.04 8.27 11.54
CA GLY A 89 -3.89 9.03 10.61
C GLY A 89 -3.78 8.62 9.13
N LYS A 90 -2.78 7.82 8.75
CA LYS A 90 -2.57 7.36 7.37
C LYS A 90 -3.40 6.11 7.07
N TYR A 91 -3.83 5.96 5.83
CA TYR A 91 -4.55 4.76 5.37
C TYR A 91 -3.55 3.70 4.93
N VAL A 92 -3.51 2.58 5.65
CA VAL A 92 -2.63 1.45 5.39
C VAL A 92 -3.41 0.39 4.64
N PHE A 93 -2.90 -0.03 3.49
CA PHE A 93 -3.57 -0.95 2.59
C PHE A 93 -2.56 -1.80 1.83
N GLY A 94 -3.06 -2.70 0.99
CA GLY A 94 -2.23 -3.54 0.14
C GLY A 94 -2.84 -3.71 -1.23
N ASP A 95 -2.00 -4.19 -2.13
CA ASP A 95 -2.41 -4.69 -3.44
C ASP A 95 -2.19 -6.19 -3.48
N LEU A 96 -3.14 -6.89 -4.10
CA LEU A 96 -3.12 -8.33 -4.23
C LEU A 96 -1.79 -8.81 -4.82
N ALA A 97 -1.33 -8.19 -5.91
CA ALA A 97 -0.16 -8.66 -6.67
C ALA A 97 0.35 -7.60 -7.64
N LEU A 98 1.65 -7.63 -7.94
CA LEU A 98 2.25 -6.88 -9.05
C LEU A 98 2.46 -7.75 -10.30
N THR A 99 2.72 -9.04 -10.12
CA THR A 99 3.06 -9.94 -11.23
C THR A 99 1.90 -10.89 -11.53
N ARG A 100 1.53 -11.00 -12.81
CA ARG A 100 0.61 -12.02 -13.32
C ARG A 100 1.30 -12.89 -14.36
N LEU A 101 1.42 -14.18 -14.06
CA LEU A 101 1.96 -15.17 -14.98
C LEU A 101 0.93 -15.59 -16.04
N THR A 102 1.39 -16.16 -17.15
CA THR A 102 0.54 -16.61 -18.27
C THR A 102 -0.44 -17.71 -17.89
N ASN A 103 -0.12 -18.51 -16.87
CA ASN A 103 -1.00 -19.53 -16.30
C ASN A 103 -2.01 -18.97 -15.27
N GLY A 104 -2.08 -17.65 -15.11
CA GLY A 104 -3.00 -16.97 -14.21
C GLY A 104 -2.54 -16.85 -12.76
N VAL A 105 -1.37 -17.38 -12.41
CA VAL A 105 -0.81 -17.25 -11.06
C VAL A 105 -0.43 -15.78 -10.82
N ARG A 106 -0.85 -15.26 -9.67
CA ARG A 106 -0.51 -13.92 -9.17
C ARG A 106 0.58 -14.01 -8.11
N LEU A 107 1.52 -13.09 -8.14
CA LEU A 107 2.69 -13.05 -7.26
C LEU A 107 3.01 -11.61 -6.87
N ASP A 108 3.89 -11.46 -5.89
CA ASP A 108 4.46 -10.17 -5.48
C ASP A 108 3.39 -9.20 -4.94
N GLY A 109 2.66 -9.62 -3.91
CA GLY A 109 1.77 -8.71 -3.16
C GLY A 109 2.56 -7.57 -2.53
N ARG A 110 1.95 -6.38 -2.50
CA ARG A 110 2.59 -5.14 -2.04
C ARG A 110 1.79 -4.51 -0.90
N LEU A 111 2.49 -3.80 -0.02
CA LEU A 111 1.91 -3.09 1.11
C LEU A 111 2.20 -1.60 0.96
N PHE A 112 1.20 -0.77 1.22
CA PHE A 112 1.27 0.67 1.03
C PHE A 112 0.70 1.42 2.24
N TYR A 113 1.06 2.69 2.34
CA TYR A 113 0.32 3.66 3.12
C TYR A 113 0.06 4.92 2.30
N ALA A 114 -1.12 5.50 2.49
CA ALA A 114 -1.56 6.73 1.89
C ALA A 114 -1.67 7.84 2.93
N ASP A 115 -1.10 8.99 2.63
CA ASP A 115 -1.37 10.21 3.37
C ASP A 115 -2.68 10.84 2.87
N LEU A 116 -3.70 10.84 3.72
CA LEU A 116 -5.04 11.33 3.36
C LEU A 116 -5.11 12.86 3.17
N VAL A 117 -4.06 13.61 3.56
CA VAL A 117 -3.96 15.07 3.43
C VAL A 117 -3.17 15.41 2.18
N THR A 118 -2.00 14.80 1.98
CA THR A 118 -1.17 15.11 0.80
C THR A 118 -1.62 14.37 -0.45
N GLY A 119 -2.33 13.24 -0.29
CA GLY A 119 -2.77 12.40 -1.40
C GLY A 119 -1.64 11.56 -1.99
N GLU A 120 -0.51 11.42 -1.28
CA GLU A 120 0.59 10.56 -1.70
C GLU A 120 0.38 9.12 -1.24
N ILE A 121 0.68 8.18 -2.14
CA ILE A 121 0.79 6.75 -1.84
C ILE A 121 2.27 6.39 -1.79
N LYS A 122 2.67 5.63 -0.76
CA LYS A 122 4.05 5.15 -0.59
C LYS A 122 4.04 3.67 -0.27
N GLU A 123 4.92 2.92 -0.93
CA GLU A 123 5.15 1.51 -0.62
C GLU A 123 5.94 1.37 0.69
N PHE A 124 5.62 0.35 1.48
CA PHE A 124 6.43 -0.02 2.64
C PHE A 124 7.77 -0.61 2.21
N LEU A 125 8.83 -0.15 2.86
CA LEU A 125 10.08 -0.89 2.88
C LEU A 125 9.97 -2.03 3.89
N ILE A 126 10.21 -3.26 3.42
CA ILE A 126 10.19 -4.48 4.24
C ILE A 126 11.58 -5.15 4.21
N PRO A 127 12.60 -4.52 4.81
CA PRO A 127 14.00 -4.94 4.69
C PRO A 127 14.29 -6.29 5.34
N GLN A 128 13.37 -6.82 6.15
CA GLN A 128 13.47 -8.18 6.69
C GLN A 128 13.37 -9.27 5.62
N PHE A 129 12.89 -8.92 4.42
CA PHE A 129 12.78 -9.84 3.30
C PHE A 129 13.71 -9.45 2.15
N SER A 130 14.08 -10.45 1.35
CA SER A 130 14.94 -10.25 0.18
C SER A 130 14.31 -9.26 -0.80
N ASN A 131 15.11 -8.31 -1.29
CA ASN A 131 14.71 -7.27 -2.24
C ASN A 131 13.51 -6.41 -1.81
N ASN A 132 13.23 -6.30 -0.51
CA ASN A 132 12.06 -5.59 0.03
C ASN A 132 10.72 -6.12 -0.52
N ARG A 133 10.58 -7.45 -0.69
CA ARG A 133 9.34 -8.07 -1.19
C ARG A 133 8.85 -9.17 -0.28
N LEU A 134 7.54 -9.40 -0.25
CA LEU A 134 6.98 -10.54 0.46
C LEU A 134 7.59 -11.85 -0.07
N PRO A 135 8.02 -12.77 0.81
CA PRO A 135 8.72 -13.98 0.39
C PRO A 135 7.77 -14.96 -0.28
N GLY A 136 8.32 -15.89 -1.07
CA GLY A 136 7.58 -17.06 -1.54
C GLY A 136 6.39 -16.76 -2.47
N GLY A 137 6.37 -15.60 -3.11
CA GLY A 137 5.29 -15.21 -4.02
C GLY A 137 3.96 -14.94 -3.32
N LEU A 138 4.00 -14.58 -2.04
CA LEU A 138 2.80 -14.23 -1.28
C LEU A 138 2.07 -13.03 -1.90
N THR A 139 0.75 -13.11 -1.91
CA THR A 139 -0.19 -12.07 -2.29
C THR A 139 -0.93 -11.55 -1.07
N VAL A 140 -1.43 -10.31 -1.10
CA VAL A 140 -2.15 -9.68 0.03
C VAL A 140 -3.65 -9.83 -0.18
N HIS A 141 -4.37 -10.36 0.80
CA HIS A 141 -5.80 -10.70 0.68
C HIS A 141 -6.71 -9.97 1.66
N GLY A 142 -6.13 -9.29 2.64
CA GLY A 142 -6.90 -8.51 3.59
C GLY A 142 -6.03 -7.96 4.69
N PHE A 143 -6.70 -7.27 5.60
CA PHE A 143 -6.09 -6.69 6.78
C PHE A 143 -6.95 -7.00 8.01
N GLY A 144 -6.32 -6.97 9.17
CA GLY A 144 -6.99 -6.96 10.47
C GLY A 144 -6.46 -5.82 11.32
N GLU A 145 -7.31 -5.31 12.20
CA GLU A 145 -6.97 -4.33 13.24
C GLU A 145 -7.13 -5.01 14.60
N GLY A 146 -6.07 -4.94 15.42
CA GLY A 146 -6.09 -5.39 16.81
C GLY A 146 -6.87 -4.42 17.70
N ALA A 147 -7.21 -4.86 18.91
CA ALA A 147 -7.87 -3.98 19.90
C ALA A 147 -6.99 -2.81 20.37
N ASP A 148 -5.69 -2.90 20.12
CA ASP A 148 -4.66 -1.88 20.33
C ASP A 148 -4.51 -0.91 19.14
N GLY A 149 -5.28 -1.07 18.06
CA GLY A 149 -5.18 -0.25 16.85
C GLY A 149 -4.01 -0.64 15.94
N GLU A 150 -3.27 -1.70 16.28
CA GLU A 150 -2.18 -2.21 15.48
C GLU A 150 -2.70 -3.05 14.31
N LEU A 151 -2.01 -2.97 13.16
CA LEU A 151 -2.49 -3.55 11.92
C LEU A 151 -1.73 -4.81 11.53
N TYR A 152 -2.48 -5.71 10.90
CA TYR A 152 -2.02 -7.00 10.44
C TYR A 152 -2.38 -7.19 8.97
N ALA A 153 -1.42 -7.62 8.15
CA ALA A 153 -1.65 -8.02 6.77
C ALA A 153 -1.93 -9.53 6.70
N LEU A 154 -2.95 -9.91 5.93
CA LEU A 154 -3.33 -11.30 5.67
C LEU A 154 -2.80 -11.68 4.29
N ALA A 155 -1.87 -12.62 4.25
CA ALA A 155 -1.18 -13.02 3.03
C ALA A 155 -1.30 -14.53 2.79
N THR A 156 -1.33 -14.94 1.52
CA THR A 156 -1.19 -16.35 1.15
C THR A 156 -0.64 -16.46 -0.26
N ASN A 157 -0.10 -17.62 -0.61
CA ASN A 157 0.24 -18.03 -1.98
C ASN A 157 -0.49 -19.33 -2.35
N THR A 158 -1.51 -19.70 -1.55
CA THR A 158 -2.34 -20.88 -1.75
C THR A 158 -3.75 -20.47 -2.19
N SER A 159 -4.58 -21.44 -2.57
CA SER A 159 -5.97 -21.14 -2.92
C SER A 159 -6.74 -20.60 -1.72
N ALA A 160 -7.85 -19.90 -1.96
CA ALA A 160 -8.69 -19.32 -0.91
C ALA A 160 -9.19 -20.33 0.14
N ASN A 161 -9.29 -21.62 -0.24
CA ASN A 161 -9.69 -22.72 0.65
C ASN A 161 -8.48 -23.53 1.18
N GLY A 162 -7.26 -23.03 0.98
CA GLY A 162 -6.02 -23.66 1.43
C GLY A 162 -5.75 -23.42 2.92
N THR A 163 -4.65 -23.99 3.40
CA THR A 163 -4.18 -23.85 4.79
C THR A 163 -2.91 -23.01 4.90
N GLY A 164 -2.46 -22.40 3.81
CA GLY A 164 -1.22 -21.60 3.74
C GLY A 164 -1.41 -20.12 4.04
N GLY A 165 -2.43 -19.75 4.83
CA GLY A 165 -2.64 -18.38 5.25
C GLY A 165 -1.59 -17.94 6.27
N ILE A 166 -1.07 -16.72 6.12
CA ILE A 166 -0.09 -16.10 7.00
C ILE A 166 -0.64 -14.74 7.47
N VAL A 167 -0.43 -14.44 8.74
CA VAL A 167 -0.74 -13.13 9.33
C VAL A 167 0.58 -12.44 9.68
N TYR A 168 0.84 -11.29 9.09
CA TYR A 168 1.98 -10.44 9.42
C TYR A 168 1.52 -9.23 10.22
N ARG A 169 2.12 -9.00 11.39
CA ARG A 169 1.98 -7.73 12.10
C ARG A 169 2.83 -6.66 11.41
N ILE A 170 2.26 -5.49 11.17
CA ILE A 170 3.02 -4.31 10.74
C ILE A 170 3.72 -3.74 11.97
N ALA A 171 5.02 -3.56 11.90
CA ALA A 171 5.83 -3.07 13.01
C ALA A 171 6.90 -2.12 12.47
N ALA A 172 7.24 -1.10 13.28
CA ALA A 172 8.40 -0.26 12.98
C ALA A 172 9.68 -1.11 12.99
N VAL A 173 10.60 -0.81 12.08
CA VAL A 173 11.95 -1.36 12.17
C VAL A 173 12.60 -0.74 13.40
N PRO A 174 13.09 -1.54 14.37
CA PRO A 174 13.78 -0.99 15.52
C PRO A 174 15.01 -0.21 15.05
N GLU A 175 15.08 1.07 15.40
CA GLU A 175 16.32 1.83 15.21
C GLU A 175 17.45 1.09 15.95
N PRO A 176 18.61 0.85 15.31
CA PRO A 176 19.73 0.26 16.02
C PRO A 176 20.02 1.12 17.23
N SER A 177 20.02 0.51 18.42
CA SER A 177 20.19 1.23 19.67
C SER A 177 21.36 2.21 19.58
N GLN A 178 21.22 3.40 20.16
CA GLN A 178 22.30 4.41 20.14
C GLN A 178 23.63 3.80 20.61
N TRP A 179 23.60 2.86 21.55
CA TRP A 179 24.76 2.09 22.02
C TRP A 179 25.42 1.23 20.94
N ALA A 180 24.65 0.54 20.10
CA ALA A 180 25.18 -0.23 18.98
C ALA A 180 25.89 0.68 17.96
N MET A 181 25.31 1.85 17.67
CA MET A 181 25.91 2.86 16.79
C MET A 181 27.18 3.48 17.40
N PHE A 182 27.19 3.76 18.71
CA PHE A 182 28.37 4.25 19.43
C PHE A 182 29.51 3.22 19.45
N MET A 183 29.21 1.93 19.65
CA MET A 183 30.22 0.86 19.68
C MET A 183 30.85 0.63 18.31
N LEU A 184 30.07 0.69 17.23
CA LEU A 184 30.56 0.67 15.85
C LEU A 184 31.48 1.87 15.56
N GLY A 185 31.11 3.08 16.02
CA GLY A 185 31.96 4.27 15.91
C GLY A 185 33.28 4.16 16.69
N ALA A 186 33.23 3.64 17.92
CA ALA A 186 34.41 3.46 18.77
C ALA A 186 35.38 2.40 18.24
N LEU A 187 34.87 1.28 17.70
CA LEU A 187 35.67 0.26 17.03
C LEU A 187 36.35 0.81 15.77
N GLY A 188 35.65 1.61 14.97
CA GLY A 188 36.20 2.32 13.81
C GLY A 188 37.39 3.23 14.19
N LEU A 189 37.23 4.06 15.23
CA LEU A 189 38.29 4.96 15.70
C LEU A 189 39.51 4.19 16.27
N SER A 190 39.26 3.10 16.99
CA SER A 190 40.33 2.27 17.56
C SER A 190 41.14 1.49 16.50
N GLY A 191 40.50 1.14 15.37
CA GLY A 191 41.18 0.54 14.22
C GLY A 191 42.06 1.52 13.44
N LEU A 192 41.68 2.80 13.38
CA LEU A 192 42.48 3.87 12.78
C LEU A 192 43.73 4.21 13.63
N LEU A 193 43.60 4.22 14.96
CA LEU A 193 44.73 4.51 15.87
C LEU A 193 45.77 3.38 15.92
N ARG A 194 45.43 2.14 15.54
CA ARG A 194 46.37 1.01 15.45
C ARG A 194 47.16 0.94 14.13
N ARG A 195 46.81 1.73 13.12
CA ARG A 195 47.52 1.77 11.82
C ARG A 195 48.63 2.82 11.74
N CYS A 196 48.82 3.62 12.78
CA CYS A 196 49.91 4.59 12.90
C CYS A 196 50.95 4.12 13.91
N ARG A 197 51.67 3.05 13.61
CA ARG A 197 52.97 2.70 14.23
C ARG A 197 53.84 1.96 13.23
#